data_AF-A0A359CD67-F1
#
_entry.id   AF-A0A359CD67-F1
#
_cell.length_a   1.000
_cell.length_b   1.000
_cell.length_c   1.000
_cell.angle_alpha   90.00
_cell.angle_beta   90.00
_cell.angle_gamma   90.00
#
_symmetry.space_group_name_H-M   'P 1'
#
loop_
_entity.id
_entity.type
_entity.pdbx_description
1 polymer ?
#
loop_
_entity_poly.entity_id
_entity_poly.type
_entity_poly.pdbx_seq_one_letter_code
_entity_poly.pdbx_strand_id
1 'polypeptide(L)'
;VLAHIPDIGESDVIVTNLRHYEALTKALAALRRAKAGLDEGVSNDFISQDIRECMFYLGEITGQISTDEILGNIFSKFCIGK
;
A
#
# COMPACT_ATOMS: atom_id res chain seq x y z
N VAL A 1 28.18 -11.21 13.79
CA VAL A 1 26.97 -10.53 13.26
C VAL A 1 25.80 -11.42 13.60
N LEU A 2 25.17 -11.20 14.75
CA LEU A 2 23.99 -11.96 15.17
C LEU A 2 22.83 -11.45 14.32
N ALA A 3 22.45 -12.21 13.29
CA ALA A 3 21.17 -12.00 12.64
C ALA A 3 20.10 -12.18 13.72
N HIS A 4 19.45 -11.10 14.11
CA HIS A 4 18.30 -11.11 15.00
C HIS A 4 17.15 -11.73 14.19
N ILE A 5 17.08 -13.06 14.19
CA ILE A 5 15.95 -13.77 13.61
C ILE A 5 14.82 -13.62 14.64
N PRO A 6 13.73 -12.92 14.31
CA PRO A 6 12.61 -12.79 15.22
C PRO A 6 12.04 -14.17 15.56
N ASP A 7 11.54 -14.33 16.79
CA ASP A 7 10.80 -15.52 17.18
C ASP A 7 9.51 -15.57 16.35
N ILE A 8 9.40 -16.57 15.47
CA ILE A 8 8.28 -16.68 14.52
C ILE A 8 7.16 -17.42 15.24
N GLY A 9 6.11 -16.70 15.61
CA GLY A 9 4.92 -17.25 16.22
C GLY A 9 4.05 -18.01 15.22
N GLU A 10 3.16 -18.86 15.72
CA GLU A 10 2.23 -19.66 14.88
C GLU A 10 1.27 -18.78 14.05
N SER A 11 1.08 -17.52 14.43
CA SER A 11 0.26 -16.52 13.73
C SER A 11 1.01 -15.62 12.75
N ASP A 12 2.33 -15.78 12.62
CA ASP A 12 3.13 -14.89 11.78
C ASP A 12 2.97 -15.20 10.29
N VAL A 13 2.76 -14.15 9.50
CA VAL A 13 2.67 -14.27 8.05
C VAL A 13 4.05 -14.11 7.44
N ILE A 14 4.57 -15.18 6.87
CA ILE A 14 5.88 -15.19 6.20
C ILE A 14 5.68 -14.93 4.70
N VAL A 15 6.35 -13.91 4.18
CA VAL A 15 6.40 -13.62 2.74
C VAL A 15 7.59 -14.35 2.11
N THR A 16 7.31 -15.43 1.36
CA THR A 16 8.34 -16.26 0.72
C THR A 16 8.54 -15.93 -0.77
N ASN A 17 7.63 -15.17 -1.38
CA ASN A 17 7.68 -14.82 -2.79
C ASN A 17 8.49 -13.53 -3.00
N LEU A 18 9.55 -13.60 -3.81
CA LEU A 18 10.42 -12.46 -4.12
C LEU A 18 9.64 -11.27 -4.73
N ARG A 19 8.69 -11.53 -5.62
CA ARG A 19 7.87 -10.49 -6.26
C ARG A 19 6.99 -9.76 -5.22
N HIS A 20 6.42 -10.50 -4.27
CA HIS A 20 5.64 -9.91 -3.18
C HIS A 20 6.52 -9.07 -2.25
N TYR A 21 7.71 -9.57 -1.92
CA TYR A 21 8.69 -8.82 -1.13
C TYR A 21 9.09 -7.49 -1.80
N GLU A 22 9.38 -7.51 -3.10
CA GLU A 22 9.70 -6.31 -3.86
C GLU A 22 8.54 -5.31 -3.88
N ALA A 23 7.32 -5.78 -4.14
CA ALA A 23 6.12 -4.95 -4.14
C ALA A 23 5.88 -4.28 -2.77
N LEU A 24 6.00 -5.03 -1.67
CA LEU A 24 5.89 -4.49 -0.30
C LEU A 24 6.99 -3.47 -0.01
N THR A 25 8.21 -3.72 -0.48
CA THR A 25 9.34 -2.80 -0.29
C THR A 25 9.08 -1.46 -0.99
N LYS A 26 8.57 -1.50 -2.23
CA LYS A 26 8.22 -0.30 -3.00
C LYS A 26 7.03 0.44 -2.38
N ALA A 27 5.99 -0.29 -1.95
CA ALA A 27 4.84 0.28 -1.25
C ALA A 27 5.28 1.02 0.04
N LEU A 28 6.15 0.40 0.83
CA LEU A 28 6.70 1.01 2.04
C LEU A 28 7.51 2.29 1.74
N ALA A 29 8.29 2.29 0.65
CA ALA A 29 9.03 3.47 0.24
C ALA A 29 8.10 4.63 -0.14
N ALA A 30 7.05 4.37 -0.91
CA ALA A 30 6.04 5.36 -1.28
C ALA A 30 5.30 5.90 -0.03
N LEU A 31 4.92 5.00 0.89
CA LEU A 31 4.27 5.40 2.15
C LEU A 31 5.18 6.29 3.02
N ARG A 32 6.49 5.99 3.08
CA ARG A 32 7.46 6.83 3.79
C ARG A 32 7.58 8.22 3.17
N ARG A 33 7.54 8.33 1.84
CA ARG A 33 7.51 9.64 1.15
C ARG A 33 6.24 10.41 1.49
N ALA A 34 5.07 9.76 1.42
CA ALA A 34 3.81 10.39 1.79
C ALA A 34 3.83 10.91 3.23
N LYS A 35 4.36 10.11 4.17
CA LYS A 35 4.52 10.52 5.57
C LYS A 35 5.48 11.71 5.73
N ALA A 36 6.66 11.65 5.10
CA ALA A 36 7.60 12.75 5.14
C ALA A 36 7.00 14.04 4.54
N GLY A 37 6.26 13.92 3.43
CA GLY A 37 5.55 15.03 2.82
C GLY A 37 4.50 15.66 3.73
N LEU A 38 3.79 14.85 4.53
CA LEU A 38 2.88 15.35 5.57
C LEU A 38 3.63 16.12 6.65
N ASP A 39 4.74 15.56 7.15
CA ASP A 39 5.56 16.17 8.21
C ASP A 39 6.24 17.48 7.73
N GLU A 40 6.56 17.59 6.44
CA GLU A 40 7.20 18.74 5.79
C GLU A 40 6.20 19.77 5.24
N GLY A 41 4.89 19.50 5.30
CA GLY A 41 3.85 20.41 4.80
C GLY A 41 3.78 20.52 3.27
N VAL A 42 4.14 19.46 2.55
CA VAL A 42 4.02 19.36 1.10
C VAL A 42 2.54 19.43 0.68
N SER A 43 2.26 19.94 -0.53
CA SER A 43 0.89 19.96 -1.07
C SER A 43 0.26 18.56 -1.09
N ASN A 44 -1.02 18.52 -0.73
CA ASN A 44 -1.84 17.30 -0.73
C ASN A 44 -1.87 16.59 -2.08
N ASP A 45 -1.66 17.30 -3.19
CA ASP A 45 -1.62 16.68 -4.53
C ASP A 45 -0.44 15.71 -4.68
N PHE A 46 0.73 16.07 -4.16
CA PHE A 46 1.93 15.22 -4.19
C PHE A 46 1.80 14.06 -3.21
N ILE A 47 1.31 14.32 -1.99
CA ILE A 47 1.06 13.28 -0.98
C ILE A 47 0.06 12.24 -1.53
N SER A 48 -1.00 12.71 -2.19
CA SER A 48 -1.99 11.83 -2.81
C SER A 48 -1.40 10.97 -3.92
N GLN A 49 -0.38 11.48 -4.64
CA GLN A 49 0.32 10.71 -5.65
C GLN A 49 1.16 9.58 -5.03
N ASP A 50 1.91 9.86 -3.96
CA ASP A 50 2.67 8.83 -3.23
C ASP A 50 1.74 7.75 -2.64
N ILE A 51 0.56 8.13 -2.14
CA ILE A 51 -0.45 7.16 -1.66
C ILE A 51 -0.96 6.29 -2.82
N ARG A 52 -1.26 6.87 -3.99
CA ARG A 52 -1.68 6.10 -5.17
C ARG A 52 -0.61 5.11 -5.60
N GLU A 53 0.65 5.52 -5.59
CA GLU A 53 1.78 4.64 -5.92
C GLU A 53 1.93 3.49 -4.90
N CYS A 54 1.78 3.77 -3.60
CA CYS A 54 1.75 2.74 -2.57
C CYS A 54 0.65 1.70 -2.85
N MET A 55 -0.58 2.17 -3.13
CA MET A 55 -1.72 1.31 -3.43
C MET A 55 -1.51 0.48 -4.71
N PHE A 56 -0.87 1.05 -5.73
CA PHE A 56 -0.54 0.33 -6.96
C PHE A 56 0.34 -0.89 -6.68
N TYR A 57 1.44 -0.72 -5.93
CA TYR A 57 2.33 -1.83 -5.59
C TYR A 57 1.66 -2.88 -4.71
N LEU A 58 0.80 -2.48 -3.77
CA LEU A 58 0.00 -3.43 -3.00
C LEU A 58 -0.96 -4.22 -3.89
N GLY A 59 -1.58 -3.56 -4.88
CA GLY A 59 -2.46 -4.21 -5.87
C GLY A 59 -1.74 -5.24 -6.75
N GLU A 60 -0.43 -5.10 -7.00
CA GLU A 60 0.34 -6.12 -7.71
C GLU A 60 0.41 -7.45 -6.93
N ILE A 61 0.30 -7.42 -5.60
CA ILE A 61 0.37 -8.60 -4.73
C ILE A 61 -0.94 -9.38 -4.76
N THR A 62 -2.06 -8.69 -4.58
CA THR A 62 -3.41 -9.28 -4.47
C THR A 62 -4.01 -9.67 -5.83
N GLY A 63 -3.39 -9.27 -6.94
CA GLY A 63 -4.04 -9.23 -8.24
C GLY A 63 -4.73 -7.88 -8.43
N GLN A 64 -4.63 -7.32 -9.64
CA GLN A 64 -5.02 -5.95 -9.94
C GLN A 64 -6.43 -5.63 -9.41
N ILE A 65 -6.51 -4.73 -8.43
CA ILE A 65 -7.75 -4.01 -8.16
C ILE A 65 -7.94 -3.10 -9.36
N SER A 66 -8.90 -3.43 -10.22
CA SER A 66 -9.18 -2.61 -11.39
C SER A 66 -9.60 -1.21 -10.95
N THR A 67 -9.35 -0.20 -11.79
CA THR A 67 -9.88 1.14 -11.54
C THR A 67 -11.40 1.10 -11.29
N ASP A 68 -12.10 0.15 -11.91
CA ASP A 68 -13.52 -0.13 -11.71
C ASP A 68 -13.85 -0.66 -10.30
N GLU A 69 -13.02 -1.51 -9.69
CA GLU A 69 -13.23 -1.95 -8.32
C GLU A 69 -12.99 -0.82 -7.32
N ILE A 70 -12.01 0.05 -7.58
CA ILE A 70 -11.76 1.24 -6.77
C ILE A 70 -12.93 2.21 -6.88
N LEU A 71 -13.37 2.53 -8.11
CA LEU A 71 -14.52 3.40 -8.35
C LEU A 71 -15.82 2.77 -7.79
N GLY A 72 -16.01 1.48 -7.99
CA GLY A 72 -17.13 0.71 -7.45
C GLY A 72 -17.17 0.78 -5.92
N ASN A 73 -16.04 0.63 -5.23
CA ASN A 73 -16.01 0.74 -3.77
C ASN A 73 -16.27 2.19 -3.29
N ILE A 74 -15.72 3.20 -3.97
CA ILE A 74 -15.98 4.62 -3.68
C ILE A 74 -17.46 4.93 -3.84
N PHE A 75 -18.08 4.54 -4.95
CA PHE A 75 -19.49 4.81 -5.25
C PHE A 75 -20.47 3.86 -4.56
N SER A 76 -20.05 2.68 -4.09
CA SER A 76 -20.90 1.74 -3.35
C SER A 76 -21.41 2.33 -2.03
N LYS A 77 -20.69 3.30 -1.47
CA LYS A 77 -21.05 4.00 -0.23
C LYS A 77 -21.80 5.31 -0.48
N PHE A 78 -21.87 5.78 -1.73
CA PHE A 78 -22.84 6.78 -2.11
C PHE A 78 -24.12 6.03 -2.45
N CYS A 79 -25.13 6.11 -1.58
CA CYS A 79 -26.49 5.79 -2.02
C CYS A 79 -26.73 6.60 -3.29
N ILE A 80 -26.78 5.93 -4.45
CA ILE A 80 -27.38 6.49 -5.66
C ILE A 80 -28.86 6.60 -5.28
N GLY A 81 -29.16 7.72 -4.62
CA GLY A 81 -30.53 8.16 -4.41
C GLY A 81 -31.17 8.24 -5.77
N LYS A 82 -32.40 7.71 -5.85
CA LYS A 82 -33.36 8.24 -6.80
C LYS A 82 -33.40 9.77 -6.74
#